data_AF-A0A2N2XXX1-F1
#
_entry.id   AF-A0A2N2XXX1-F1
#
_cell.length_a   1.000
_cell.length_b   1.000
_cell.length_c   1.000
_cell.angle_alpha   90.00
_cell.angle_beta   90.00
_cell.angle_gamma   90.00
#
_symmetry.space_group_name_H-M   'P 1'
#
loop_
_entity.id
_entity.type
_entity.pdbx_description
1 polymer ?
#
loop_
_entity_poly.entity_id
_entity_poly.type
_entity_poly.pdbx_seq_one_letter_code
_entity_poly.pdbx_strand_id
1 'polypeptide(L)'
;MINQTTKDKIEALQNRYIALSIGNEPLLKEIALAEIPEMVYNSNAIENSTLTLEDTEKILAGDTLHRKINVREIFEAKNLARITEALLEKPNQNLNIKHILDLHKSLLTHIDDTIAGRFRCGKEWVRIGNHLGANPQFVYALIQELVDDYNENKDRYFLDSIARFHAEFETIHPFVDGNGRMGRILINIQLIHAGFPPIIIQNKSKHTEYYPLFKNYPVTMKFGGFTQLFALLLQEALHKRITLLTAKKTVPLSLWASQNGIKPNVVANKAKRQTIPAFRMREKWMIDEEYIWAKV
;
A
#
# COMPACT_ATOMS: atom_id res chain seq x y z
N MET A 1 -7.53 -3.08 -16.87
CA MET A 1 -7.19 -1.68 -17.16
C MET A 1 -8.32 -0.79 -16.68
N ILE A 2 -8.00 0.37 -16.11
CA ILE A 2 -8.99 1.39 -15.75
C ILE A 2 -9.38 2.24 -16.97
N ASN A 3 -10.59 2.80 -16.97
CA ASN A 3 -11.08 3.63 -18.08
C ASN A 3 -10.46 5.05 -18.04
N GLN A 4 -10.59 5.79 -19.14
CA GLN A 4 -10.03 7.14 -19.27
C GLN A 4 -10.55 8.09 -18.18
N THR A 5 -11.85 8.06 -17.89
CA THR A 5 -12.45 8.88 -16.81
C THR A 5 -11.78 8.68 -15.46
N THR A 6 -11.33 7.47 -15.13
CA THR A 6 -10.61 7.21 -13.87
C THR A 6 -9.19 7.76 -13.91
N LYS A 7 -8.53 7.67 -15.07
CA LYS A 7 -7.20 8.27 -15.28
C LYS A 7 -7.25 9.79 -15.13
N ASP A 8 -8.22 10.43 -15.79
CA ASP A 8 -8.41 11.89 -15.73
C ASP A 8 -8.67 12.37 -14.29
N LYS A 9 -9.41 11.59 -13.50
CA LYS A 9 -9.62 11.88 -12.06
C LYS A 9 -8.34 11.80 -11.25
N ILE A 10 -7.54 10.75 -11.46
CA ILE A 10 -6.24 10.59 -10.77
C ILE A 10 -5.33 11.75 -11.13
N GLU A 11 -5.24 12.11 -12.40
CA GLU A 11 -4.44 13.24 -12.89
C GLU A 11 -4.91 14.58 -12.28
N ALA A 12 -6.22 14.84 -12.27
CA ALA A 12 -6.77 16.06 -11.66
C ALA A 12 -6.45 16.14 -10.14
N LEU A 13 -6.56 15.03 -9.42
CA LEU A 13 -6.20 14.96 -8.00
C LEU A 13 -4.70 15.13 -7.79
N GLN A 14 -3.87 14.52 -8.63
CA GLN A 14 -2.42 14.67 -8.57
C GLN A 14 -1.99 16.12 -8.81
N ASN A 15 -2.51 16.77 -9.84
CA ASN A 15 -2.21 18.17 -10.13
C ASN A 15 -2.60 19.08 -8.96
N ARG A 16 -3.76 18.86 -8.35
CA ARG A 16 -4.17 19.58 -7.14
C ARG A 16 -3.25 19.30 -5.95
N TYR A 17 -2.85 18.05 -5.77
CA TYR A 17 -1.92 17.65 -4.70
C TYR A 17 -0.54 18.32 -4.87
N ILE A 18 0.02 18.31 -6.09
CA ILE A 18 1.30 18.96 -6.41
C ILE A 18 1.22 20.48 -6.19
N ALA A 19 0.13 21.11 -6.63
CA ALA A 19 -0.07 22.55 -6.40
C ALA A 19 -0.11 22.89 -4.91
N LEU A 20 -0.73 22.04 -4.09
CA LEU A 20 -0.81 22.23 -2.64
C LEU A 20 0.48 21.81 -1.91
N SER A 21 1.32 20.94 -2.49
CA SER A 21 2.55 20.51 -1.82
C SER A 21 3.59 21.61 -1.75
N ILE A 22 3.59 22.54 -2.71
CA ILE A 22 4.51 23.68 -2.73
C ILE A 22 4.24 24.55 -1.48
N GLY A 23 5.22 24.64 -0.59
CA GLY A 23 5.13 25.38 0.67
C GLY A 23 4.47 24.61 1.83
N ASN A 24 4.00 23.38 1.61
CA ASN A 24 3.44 22.51 2.65
C ASN A 24 4.28 21.23 2.84
N GLU A 25 5.53 21.19 2.35
CA GLU A 25 6.39 20.01 2.42
C GLU A 25 6.60 19.50 3.86
N PRO A 26 6.85 20.36 4.88
CA PRO A 26 6.97 19.89 6.26
C PRO A 26 5.68 19.26 6.79
N LEU A 27 4.52 19.87 6.50
CA LEU A 27 3.22 19.34 6.93
C LEU A 27 2.90 18.00 6.24
N LEU A 28 3.21 17.88 4.95
CA LEU A 28 3.04 16.63 4.23
C LEU A 28 3.94 15.51 4.77
N LYS A 29 5.14 15.84 5.23
CA LYS A 29 6.02 14.91 5.94
C LYS A 29 5.39 14.45 7.26
N GLU A 30 4.87 15.37 8.07
CA GLU A 30 4.17 15.02 9.32
C GLU A 30 2.92 14.15 9.06
N ILE A 31 2.14 14.47 8.02
CA ILE A 31 1.00 13.65 7.61
C ILE A 31 1.47 12.23 7.24
N ALA A 32 2.56 12.10 6.47
CA ALA A 32 3.08 10.81 6.08
C ALA A 32 3.61 10.01 7.29
N LEU A 33 4.31 10.64 8.23
CA LEU A 33 4.77 10.02 9.47
C LEU A 33 3.60 9.54 10.34
N ALA A 34 2.54 10.34 10.45
CA ALA A 34 1.33 9.98 11.20
C ALA A 34 0.57 8.76 10.61
N GLU A 35 0.80 8.43 9.33
CA GLU A 35 0.19 7.27 8.66
C GLU A 35 0.96 5.96 8.87
N ILE A 36 2.22 6.03 9.31
CA ILE A 36 3.11 4.86 9.42
C ILE A 36 2.53 3.75 10.30
N PRO A 37 1.98 4.03 11.50
CA PRO A 37 1.38 2.97 12.31
C PRO A 37 0.23 2.26 11.59
N GLU A 38 -0.61 2.99 10.86
CA GLU A 38 -1.73 2.42 10.10
C GLU A 38 -1.24 1.58 8.90
N MET A 39 -0.18 2.02 8.21
CA MET A 39 0.48 1.26 7.14
C MET A 39 1.07 -0.06 7.65
N VAL A 40 1.81 0.02 8.75
CA VAL A 40 2.48 -1.13 9.37
C VAL A 40 1.46 -2.13 9.88
N TYR A 41 0.46 -1.67 10.64
CA TYR A 41 -0.61 -2.51 11.17
C TYR A 41 -1.33 -3.25 10.03
N ASN A 42 -1.80 -2.55 9.01
CA ASN A 42 -2.56 -3.17 7.93
C ASN A 42 -1.70 -4.19 7.15
N SER A 43 -0.45 -3.84 6.84
CA SER A 43 0.45 -4.75 6.13
C SER A 43 0.76 -6.01 6.94
N ASN A 44 1.07 -5.90 8.24
CA ASN A 44 1.38 -7.07 9.06
C ASN A 44 0.12 -7.91 9.35
N ALA A 45 -1.03 -7.28 9.56
CA ALA A 45 -2.29 -7.98 9.81
C ALA A 45 -2.79 -8.75 8.56
N ILE A 46 -2.45 -8.30 7.34
CA ILE A 46 -2.66 -9.09 6.12
C ILE A 46 -1.92 -10.43 6.23
N GLU A 47 -0.66 -10.42 6.68
CA GLU A 47 0.15 -11.62 6.97
C GLU A 47 -0.23 -12.35 8.28
N ASN A 48 -1.39 -12.02 8.86
CA ASN A 48 -1.94 -12.63 10.08
C ASN A 48 -1.20 -12.30 11.38
N SER A 49 -0.50 -11.16 11.44
CA SER A 49 -0.11 -10.61 12.74
C SER A 49 -1.32 -10.36 13.63
N THR A 50 -1.12 -10.59 14.93
CA THR A 50 -2.09 -10.43 16.01
C THR A 50 -2.02 -9.04 16.65
N LEU A 51 -1.12 -8.16 16.20
CA LEU A 51 -1.00 -6.80 16.70
C LEU A 51 -2.24 -5.98 16.34
N THR A 52 -2.79 -5.27 17.32
CA THR A 52 -3.78 -4.22 17.05
C THR A 52 -3.07 -2.97 16.54
N LEU A 53 -3.84 -2.00 16.02
CA LEU A 53 -3.30 -0.68 15.69
C LEU A 53 -2.68 -0.01 16.93
N GLU A 54 -3.32 -0.14 18.10
CA GLU A 54 -2.80 0.43 19.35
C GLU A 54 -1.49 -0.25 19.80
N ASP A 55 -1.39 -1.58 19.69
CA ASP A 55 -0.13 -2.29 19.96
C ASP A 55 0.98 -1.79 19.03
N THR A 56 0.66 -1.60 17.74
CA THR A 56 1.60 -1.09 16.74
C THR A 56 2.06 0.32 17.10
N GLU A 57 1.15 1.22 17.44
CA GLU A 57 1.45 2.60 17.89
C GLU A 57 2.39 2.59 19.09
N LYS A 58 2.09 1.78 20.11
CA LYS A 58 2.93 1.63 21.32
C LYS A 58 4.32 1.08 21.00
N ILE A 59 4.41 0.05 20.14
CA ILE A 59 5.69 -0.54 19.72
C ILE A 59 6.58 0.51 19.03
N LEU A 60 6.00 1.34 18.17
CA LEU A 60 6.73 2.36 17.42
C LEU A 60 7.10 3.55 18.30
N ALA A 61 6.28 3.91 19.29
CA ALA A 61 6.59 4.93 20.29
C ALA A 61 7.65 4.48 21.32
N GLY A 62 7.93 3.16 21.41
CA GLY A 62 8.81 2.61 22.44
C GLY A 62 8.13 2.42 23.80
N ASP A 63 6.80 2.43 23.82
CA ASP A 63 5.99 2.28 25.03
C ASP A 63 5.92 0.82 25.52
N THR A 64 5.49 0.67 26.78
CA THR A 64 5.30 -0.65 27.39
C THR A 64 4.02 -1.30 26.90
N LEU A 65 4.11 -2.59 26.56
CA LEU A 65 2.97 -3.41 26.14
C LEU A 65 2.38 -4.15 27.34
N HIS A 66 1.05 -4.08 27.50
CA HIS A 66 0.34 -4.67 28.65
C HIS A 66 -0.04 -6.15 28.45
N ARG A 67 0.27 -6.74 27.30
CA ARG A 67 0.01 -8.15 26.98
C ARG A 67 1.26 -8.82 26.42
N LYS A 68 1.35 -10.15 26.55
CA LYS A 68 2.42 -10.93 25.93
C LYS A 68 2.25 -10.89 24.40
N ILE A 69 3.28 -10.43 23.71
CA ILE A 69 3.36 -10.34 22.25
C ILE A 69 4.58 -11.14 21.81
N ASN A 70 4.47 -11.81 20.68
CA ASN A 70 5.60 -12.52 20.10
C ASN A 70 6.69 -11.52 19.70
N VAL A 71 7.93 -11.74 20.15
CA VAL A 71 9.09 -10.88 19.84
C VAL A 71 9.27 -10.71 18.33
N ARG A 72 8.95 -11.75 17.54
CA ARG A 72 8.95 -11.67 16.08
C ARG A 72 8.04 -10.55 15.58
N GLU A 73 6.80 -10.48 16.04
CA GLU A 73 5.84 -9.47 15.59
C GLU A 73 6.30 -8.04 15.93
N ILE A 74 7.02 -7.87 17.04
CA ILE A 74 7.63 -6.58 17.42
C ILE A 74 8.68 -6.17 16.38
N PHE A 75 9.58 -7.09 16.00
CA PHE A 75 10.56 -6.82 14.95
C PHE A 75 9.90 -6.61 13.58
N GLU A 76 8.86 -7.37 13.24
CA GLU A 76 8.11 -7.18 12.00
C GLU A 76 7.48 -5.79 11.91
N ALA A 77 6.93 -5.28 13.02
CA ALA A 77 6.39 -3.92 13.09
C ALA A 77 7.50 -2.87 12.97
N LYS A 78 8.57 -2.98 13.77
CA LYS A 78 9.68 -2.02 13.79
C LYS A 78 10.44 -1.96 12.46
N ASN A 79 10.72 -3.11 11.86
CA ASN A 79 11.45 -3.20 10.60
C ASN A 79 10.65 -2.57 9.45
N LEU A 80 9.35 -2.88 9.38
CA LEU A 80 8.47 -2.31 8.36
C LEU A 80 8.28 -0.80 8.54
N ALA A 81 8.15 -0.31 9.78
CA ALA A 81 8.09 1.11 10.07
C ALA A 81 9.37 1.83 9.59
N ARG A 82 10.55 1.33 9.98
CA ARG A 82 11.85 1.87 9.57
C ARG A 82 12.01 1.93 8.05
N ILE A 83 11.58 0.89 7.33
CA ILE A 83 11.58 0.90 5.87
C ILE A 83 10.65 2.00 5.37
N THR A 84 9.42 2.07 5.88
CA THR A 84 8.42 3.05 5.45
C THR A 84 8.89 4.49 5.69
N GLU A 85 9.51 4.78 6.84
CA GLU A 85 10.14 6.08 7.12
C GLU A 85 11.25 6.41 6.11
N ALA A 86 12.15 5.45 5.83
CA ALA A 86 13.25 5.66 4.90
C ALA A 86 12.77 5.96 3.47
N LEU A 87 11.62 5.40 3.06
CA LEU A 87 11.01 5.68 1.76
C LEU A 87 10.54 7.13 1.61
N LEU A 88 10.19 7.80 2.72
CA LEU A 88 9.76 9.20 2.70
C LEU A 88 10.93 10.17 2.50
N GLU A 89 12.16 9.76 2.83
CA GLU A 89 13.36 10.62 2.80
C GLU A 89 14.11 10.56 1.46
N LYS A 90 14.04 9.46 0.69
CA LYS A 90 14.86 9.23 -0.51
C LYS A 90 14.07 8.65 -1.69
N PRO A 91 13.39 9.49 -2.49
CA PRO A 91 12.53 9.03 -3.57
C PRO A 91 13.25 8.63 -4.88
N ASN A 92 14.58 8.72 -4.96
CA ASN A 92 15.29 8.71 -6.27
C ASN A 92 16.28 7.56 -6.42
N GLN A 93 15.80 6.36 -6.79
CA GLN A 93 16.61 5.30 -7.42
C GLN A 93 15.75 4.42 -8.34
N ASN A 94 16.24 4.07 -9.53
CA ASN A 94 15.59 3.03 -10.34
C ASN A 94 15.51 1.72 -9.54
N LEU A 95 14.37 1.02 -9.66
CA LEU A 95 14.20 -0.27 -9.00
C LEU A 95 15.19 -1.27 -9.62
N ASN A 96 15.94 -1.96 -8.77
CA ASN A 96 16.90 -2.98 -9.20
C ASN A 96 16.93 -4.10 -8.15
N ILE A 97 17.49 -5.26 -8.53
CA ILE A 97 17.55 -6.44 -7.65
C ILE A 97 18.25 -6.12 -6.34
N LYS A 98 19.37 -5.39 -6.37
CA LYS A 98 20.11 -5.03 -5.15
C LYS A 98 19.22 -4.27 -4.17
N HIS A 99 18.46 -3.30 -4.66
CA HIS A 99 17.52 -2.54 -3.83
C HIS A 99 16.44 -3.44 -3.22
N ILE A 100 15.86 -4.36 -4.01
CA ILE A 100 14.87 -5.34 -3.52
C ILE A 100 15.46 -6.22 -2.41
N LEU A 101 16.70 -6.70 -2.58
CA LEU A 101 17.39 -7.52 -1.59
C LEU A 101 17.77 -6.73 -0.33
N ASP A 102 18.22 -5.49 -0.46
CA ASP A 102 18.57 -4.62 0.69
C ASP A 102 17.32 -4.30 1.55
N LEU A 103 16.18 -4.06 0.90
CA LEU A 103 14.90 -3.89 1.57
C LEU A 103 14.46 -5.17 2.28
N HIS A 104 14.56 -6.32 1.60
CA HIS A 104 14.22 -7.61 2.19
C HIS A 104 15.12 -7.96 3.39
N LYS A 105 16.42 -7.63 3.30
CA LYS A 105 17.35 -7.76 4.43
C LYS A 105 16.90 -6.91 5.62
N SER A 106 16.55 -5.65 5.37
CA SER A 106 16.07 -4.73 6.38
C SER A 106 14.75 -5.18 7.02
N LEU A 107 13.90 -5.85 6.24
CA LEU A 107 12.61 -6.39 6.67
C LEU A 107 12.78 -7.56 7.64
N LEU A 108 13.73 -8.47 7.36
CA LEU A 108 13.96 -9.68 8.15
C LEU A 108 15.07 -9.57 9.20
N THR A 109 15.69 -8.39 9.35
CA THR A 109 16.72 -8.15 10.37
C THR A 109 16.18 -8.52 11.76
N HIS A 110 16.92 -9.34 12.52
CA HIS A 110 16.51 -9.86 13.84
C HIS A 110 15.27 -10.78 13.85
N ILE A 111 14.82 -11.24 12.68
CA ILE A 111 13.77 -12.26 12.53
C ILE A 111 14.41 -13.57 12.07
N ASP A 112 15.10 -13.53 10.93
CA ASP A 112 15.85 -14.68 10.40
C ASP A 112 16.93 -14.21 9.42
N ASP A 113 18.15 -14.04 9.96
CA ASP A 113 19.30 -13.56 9.19
C ASP A 113 19.79 -14.58 8.14
N THR A 114 19.36 -15.86 8.22
CA THR A 114 19.80 -16.91 7.28
C THR A 114 19.11 -16.81 5.92
N ILE A 115 17.94 -16.17 5.86
CA ILE A 115 17.15 -15.94 4.64
C ILE A 115 17.08 -14.45 4.27
N ALA A 116 17.47 -13.55 5.17
CA ALA A 116 17.44 -12.11 4.96
C ALA A 116 18.30 -11.68 3.76
N GLY A 117 17.72 -10.88 2.87
CA GLY A 117 18.44 -10.26 1.75
C GLY A 117 18.93 -11.19 0.64
N ARG A 118 18.37 -12.39 0.51
CA ARG A 118 18.65 -13.29 -0.63
C ARG A 118 17.37 -13.91 -1.16
N PHE A 119 17.35 -14.25 -2.45
CA PHE A 119 16.29 -15.08 -3.00
C PHE A 119 16.40 -16.52 -2.49
N ARG A 120 15.28 -17.23 -2.53
CA ARG A 120 15.24 -18.67 -2.25
C ARG A 120 15.93 -19.46 -3.37
N CYS A 121 16.60 -20.56 -3.02
CA CYS A 121 17.38 -21.36 -3.93
C CYS A 121 17.31 -22.87 -3.61
N GLY A 122 17.76 -23.72 -4.54
CA GLY A 122 17.88 -25.16 -4.32
C GLY A 122 16.53 -25.82 -3.99
N LYS A 123 16.38 -26.32 -2.76
CA LYS A 123 15.17 -27.04 -2.30
C LYS A 123 14.17 -26.15 -1.55
N GLU A 124 14.39 -24.84 -1.50
CA GLU A 124 13.51 -23.87 -0.84
C GLU A 124 12.25 -23.60 -1.68
N TRP A 125 11.37 -24.58 -1.77
CA TRP A 125 10.05 -24.45 -2.40
C TRP A 125 9.04 -23.83 -1.44
N VAL A 126 8.28 -22.84 -1.93
CA VAL A 126 7.28 -22.11 -1.15
C VAL A 126 5.89 -22.34 -1.71
N ARG A 127 4.89 -22.43 -0.82
CA ARG A 127 3.48 -22.60 -1.17
C ARG A 127 2.73 -21.29 -1.01
N ILE A 128 1.96 -20.93 -2.04
CA ILE A 128 1.12 -19.73 -2.12
C ILE A 128 -0.33 -20.21 -2.18
N GLY A 129 -1.01 -20.27 -1.04
CA GLY A 129 -2.33 -20.90 -0.95
C GLY A 129 -2.30 -22.36 -1.42
N ASN A 130 -2.88 -22.65 -2.59
CA ASN A 130 -2.93 -23.98 -3.19
C ASN A 130 -1.93 -24.20 -4.33
N HIS A 131 -1.02 -23.24 -4.59
CA HIS A 131 -0.04 -23.30 -5.67
C HIS A 131 1.39 -23.27 -5.11
N LEU A 132 2.36 -23.70 -5.90
CA LEU A 132 3.78 -23.46 -5.62
C LEU A 132 4.19 -22.12 -6.25
N GLY A 133 5.10 -21.40 -5.61
CA GLY A 133 5.81 -20.31 -6.27
C GLY A 133 6.70 -20.84 -7.39
N ALA A 134 7.39 -19.93 -8.09
CA ALA A 134 8.30 -20.29 -9.18
C ALA A 134 9.36 -21.33 -8.77
N ASN A 135 9.95 -22.04 -9.73
CA ASN A 135 11.08 -22.91 -9.42
C ASN A 135 12.24 -22.07 -8.83
N PRO A 136 12.80 -22.42 -7.64
CA PRO A 136 13.90 -21.69 -7.02
C PRO A 136 15.09 -21.43 -7.96
N GLN A 137 15.36 -22.33 -8.90
CA GLN A 137 16.45 -22.20 -9.87
C GLN A 137 16.29 -20.99 -10.81
N PHE A 138 15.05 -20.58 -11.10
CA PHE A 138 14.75 -19.51 -12.05
C PHE A 138 14.33 -18.19 -11.38
N VAL A 139 14.25 -18.14 -10.05
CA VAL A 139 13.76 -16.95 -9.31
C VAL A 139 14.55 -15.69 -9.68
N TYR A 140 15.88 -15.77 -9.72
CA TYR A 140 16.70 -14.60 -10.05
C TYR A 140 16.38 -14.06 -11.45
N ALA A 141 16.35 -14.94 -12.47
CA ALA A 141 16.07 -14.56 -13.84
C ALA A 141 14.67 -13.95 -13.99
N LEU A 142 13.65 -14.56 -13.39
CA LEU A 142 12.27 -14.06 -13.41
C LEU A 142 12.13 -12.69 -12.75
N ILE A 143 12.81 -12.46 -11.63
CA ILE A 143 12.79 -11.13 -10.98
C ILE A 143 13.57 -10.10 -11.81
N GLN A 144 14.67 -10.49 -12.46
CA GLN A 144 15.41 -9.61 -13.36
C GLN A 144 14.53 -9.18 -14.54
N GLU A 145 13.91 -10.14 -15.22
CA GLU A 145 12.95 -9.88 -16.32
C GLU A 145 11.79 -8.97 -15.88
N LEU A 146 11.28 -9.18 -14.66
CA LEU A 146 10.20 -8.37 -14.11
C LEU A 146 10.64 -6.92 -13.82
N VAL A 147 11.85 -6.73 -13.29
CA VAL A 147 12.44 -5.41 -13.04
C VAL A 147 12.72 -4.69 -14.36
N ASP A 148 13.23 -5.41 -15.36
CA ASP A 148 13.55 -4.85 -16.68
C ASP A 148 12.27 -4.40 -17.40
N ASP A 149 11.21 -5.23 -17.43
CA ASP A 149 9.90 -4.80 -18.01
C ASP A 149 9.35 -3.57 -17.29
N TYR A 150 9.47 -3.48 -15.96
CA TYR A 150 8.98 -2.31 -15.23
C TYR A 150 9.77 -1.04 -15.57
N ASN A 151 11.10 -1.14 -15.71
CA ASN A 151 11.96 0.00 -15.99
C ASN A 151 11.86 0.45 -17.45
N GLU A 152 11.75 -0.48 -18.40
CA GLU A 152 11.83 -0.20 -19.84
C GLU A 152 10.48 0.06 -20.50
N ASN A 153 9.38 -0.54 -20.02
CA ASN A 153 8.07 -0.41 -20.64
C ASN A 153 7.38 0.92 -20.26
N LYS A 154 7.67 1.96 -21.04
CA LYS A 154 7.11 3.32 -20.85
C LYS A 154 5.72 3.53 -21.48
N ASP A 155 5.28 2.63 -22.36
CA ASP A 155 3.98 2.75 -23.04
C ASP A 155 2.81 2.35 -22.13
N ARG A 156 3.09 1.57 -21.09
CA ARG A 156 2.08 1.15 -20.12
C ARG A 156 1.79 2.26 -19.12
N TYR A 157 0.50 2.52 -18.88
CA TYR A 157 0.08 3.44 -17.82
C TYR A 157 0.71 3.04 -16.48
N PHE A 158 1.26 4.01 -15.73
CA PHE A 158 2.12 3.73 -14.57
C PHE A 158 1.49 2.76 -13.57
N LEU A 159 0.19 2.91 -13.30
CA LEU A 159 -0.53 2.09 -12.33
C LEU A 159 -0.75 0.65 -12.83
N ASP A 160 -0.86 0.48 -14.15
CA ASP A 160 -0.91 -0.85 -14.78
C ASP A 160 0.47 -1.53 -14.67
N SER A 161 1.58 -0.77 -14.79
CA SER A 161 2.93 -1.31 -14.54
C SER A 161 3.13 -1.74 -13.09
N ILE A 162 2.66 -0.96 -12.12
CA ILE A 162 2.71 -1.30 -10.69
C ILE A 162 1.84 -2.54 -10.40
N ALA A 163 0.62 -2.57 -10.93
CA ALA A 163 -0.31 -3.69 -10.77
C ALA A 163 0.26 -4.99 -11.35
N ARG A 164 0.83 -4.95 -12.56
CA ARG A 164 1.50 -6.11 -13.17
C ARG A 164 2.70 -6.54 -12.34
N PHE A 165 3.56 -5.59 -11.95
CA PHE A 165 4.75 -5.88 -11.15
C PHE A 165 4.38 -6.60 -9.86
N HIS A 166 3.41 -6.07 -9.12
CA HIS A 166 2.94 -6.67 -7.88
C HIS A 166 2.36 -8.08 -8.09
N ALA A 167 1.49 -8.26 -9.10
CA ALA A 167 0.88 -9.55 -9.38
C ALA A 167 1.92 -10.62 -9.76
N GLU A 168 2.91 -10.26 -10.58
CA GLU A 168 3.98 -11.16 -11.00
C GLU A 168 4.95 -11.45 -9.84
N PHE A 169 5.34 -10.44 -9.07
CA PHE A 169 6.23 -10.60 -7.91
C PHE A 169 5.64 -11.58 -6.88
N GLU A 170 4.36 -11.45 -6.56
CA GLU A 170 3.66 -12.35 -5.63
C GLU A 170 3.50 -13.77 -6.19
N THR A 171 3.44 -13.92 -7.52
CA THR A 171 3.38 -15.22 -8.22
C THR A 171 4.74 -15.91 -8.25
N ILE A 172 5.81 -15.17 -8.55
CA ILE A 172 7.19 -15.67 -8.47
C ILE A 172 7.50 -16.06 -7.02
N HIS A 173 7.09 -15.21 -6.07
CA HIS A 173 7.25 -15.38 -4.63
C HIS A 173 8.70 -15.66 -4.25
N PRO A 174 9.61 -14.69 -4.49
CA PRO A 174 11.04 -14.96 -4.60
C PRO A 174 11.76 -15.25 -3.27
N PHE A 175 11.12 -15.02 -2.13
CA PHE A 175 11.71 -15.18 -0.80
C PHE A 175 11.11 -16.37 -0.03
N VAL A 176 11.82 -16.87 0.98
CA VAL A 176 11.30 -17.89 1.90
C VAL A 176 10.18 -17.33 2.80
N ASP A 177 10.33 -16.08 3.23
CA ASP A 177 9.33 -15.33 4.01
C ASP A 177 9.36 -13.86 3.56
N GLY A 178 8.36 -13.06 3.94
CA GLY A 178 8.34 -11.62 3.74
C GLY A 178 7.78 -11.16 2.39
N ASN A 179 7.40 -12.09 1.50
CA ASN A 179 6.93 -11.78 0.14
C ASN A 179 5.77 -10.78 0.14
N GLY A 180 4.68 -11.04 0.87
CA GLY A 180 3.52 -10.15 0.89
C GLY A 180 3.85 -8.73 1.36
N ARG A 181 4.69 -8.60 2.39
CA ARG A 181 5.17 -7.32 2.91
C ARG A 181 6.06 -6.61 1.89
N MET A 182 6.98 -7.33 1.26
CA MET A 182 7.82 -6.83 0.18
C MET A 182 6.99 -6.37 -1.02
N GLY A 183 5.99 -7.14 -1.45
CA GLY A 183 5.11 -6.77 -2.55
C GLY A 183 4.39 -5.44 -2.29
N ARG A 184 3.94 -5.20 -1.05
CA ARG A 184 3.31 -3.93 -0.65
C ARG A 184 4.30 -2.77 -0.50
N ILE A 185 5.51 -3.03 0.00
CA ILE A 185 6.60 -2.05 0.01
C ILE A 185 6.89 -1.60 -1.44
N LEU A 186 6.99 -2.55 -2.37
CA LEU A 186 7.33 -2.28 -3.77
C LEU A 186 6.24 -1.47 -4.48
N ILE A 187 4.95 -1.73 -4.20
CA ILE A 187 3.86 -0.85 -4.68
C ILE A 187 4.13 0.61 -4.28
N ASN A 188 4.41 0.85 -3.00
CA ASN A 188 4.58 2.21 -2.49
C ASN A 188 5.87 2.87 -2.99
N ILE A 189 6.96 2.13 -3.14
CA ILE A 189 8.19 2.63 -3.79
C ILE A 189 7.89 3.10 -5.20
N GLN A 190 7.21 2.27 -5.99
CA GLN A 190 6.90 2.57 -7.37
C GLN A 190 5.93 3.76 -7.51
N LEU A 191 4.98 3.93 -6.58
CA LEU A 191 4.12 5.12 -6.52
C LEU A 191 4.91 6.39 -6.20
N ILE A 192 5.80 6.33 -5.20
CA ILE A 192 6.65 7.47 -4.81
C ILE A 192 7.56 7.88 -5.97
N HIS A 193 8.17 6.92 -6.68
CA HIS A 193 8.96 7.19 -7.88
C HIS A 193 8.14 7.85 -9.00
N ALA A 194 6.84 7.55 -9.07
CA ALA A 194 5.90 8.16 -10.00
C ALA A 194 5.31 9.51 -9.51
N GLY A 195 5.78 10.05 -8.38
CA GLY A 195 5.31 11.32 -7.83
C GLY A 195 3.95 11.24 -7.14
N PHE A 196 3.59 10.07 -6.61
CA PHE A 196 2.35 9.82 -5.89
C PHE A 196 2.59 9.46 -4.43
N PRO A 197 1.62 9.76 -3.54
CA PRO A 197 1.70 9.32 -2.15
C PRO A 197 1.55 7.79 -2.02
N PRO A 198 2.08 7.19 -0.93
CA PRO A 198 1.87 5.77 -0.65
C PRO A 198 0.39 5.46 -0.40
N ILE A 199 0.01 4.21 -0.66
CA ILE A 199 -1.33 3.69 -0.42
C ILE A 199 -1.35 2.66 0.73
N ILE A 200 -2.54 2.48 1.31
CA ILE A 200 -2.78 1.50 2.39
C ILE A 200 -3.80 0.48 1.93
N ILE A 201 -3.37 -0.77 1.75
CA ILE A 201 -4.28 -1.90 1.53
C ILE A 201 -4.87 -2.32 2.87
N GLN A 202 -6.18 -2.21 3.01
CA GLN A 202 -6.87 -2.43 4.29
C GLN A 202 -6.97 -3.94 4.62
N ASN A 203 -6.47 -4.35 5.79
CA ASN A 203 -6.60 -5.73 6.26
C ASN A 203 -8.06 -6.17 6.34
N LYS A 204 -8.96 -5.28 6.76
CA LYS A 204 -10.42 -5.54 6.84
C LYS A 204 -11.05 -5.99 5.52
N SER A 205 -10.53 -5.54 4.37
CA SER A 205 -11.06 -5.92 3.06
C SER A 205 -10.18 -6.95 2.32
N LYS A 206 -9.17 -7.53 2.99
CA LYS A 206 -8.22 -8.45 2.33
C LYS A 206 -8.91 -9.63 1.63
N HIS A 207 -9.92 -10.23 2.26
CA HIS A 207 -10.64 -11.37 1.69
C HIS A 207 -11.63 -11.00 0.57
N THR A 208 -12.09 -9.75 0.53
CA THR A 208 -13.12 -9.30 -0.42
C THR A 208 -12.55 -8.53 -1.61
N GLU A 209 -11.44 -7.80 -1.42
CA GLU A 209 -10.91 -6.85 -2.40
C GLU A 209 -9.50 -7.21 -2.88
N TYR A 210 -8.65 -7.79 -2.03
CA TYR A 210 -7.22 -8.03 -2.35
C TYR A 210 -6.92 -9.48 -2.73
N TYR A 211 -7.16 -10.45 -1.82
CA TYR A 211 -6.90 -11.87 -2.04
C TYR A 211 -7.60 -12.49 -3.26
N PRO A 212 -8.84 -12.12 -3.61
CA PRO A 212 -9.47 -12.63 -4.83
C PRO A 212 -8.68 -12.32 -6.10
N LEU A 213 -7.89 -11.23 -6.12
CA LEU A 213 -7.13 -10.81 -7.29
C LEU A 213 -5.97 -11.78 -7.59
N PHE A 214 -5.33 -12.33 -6.56
CA PHE A 214 -4.27 -13.34 -6.73
C PHE A 214 -4.79 -14.67 -7.27
N LYS A 215 -6.05 -15.03 -7.02
CA LYS A 215 -6.60 -16.30 -7.54
C LYS A 215 -6.78 -16.28 -9.06
N ASN A 216 -7.09 -15.11 -9.61
CA ASN A 216 -7.37 -14.97 -11.03
C ASN A 216 -6.09 -14.79 -11.86
N TYR A 217 -5.05 -14.17 -11.30
CA TYR A 217 -3.86 -13.81 -12.05
C TYR A 217 -3.10 -15.02 -12.64
N PRO A 218 -2.74 -16.08 -11.88
CA PRO A 218 -1.99 -17.22 -12.42
C PRO A 218 -2.69 -17.96 -13.56
N VAL A 219 -4.03 -17.89 -13.63
CA VAL A 219 -4.84 -18.56 -14.65
C VAL A 219 -5.05 -17.67 -15.88
N THR A 220 -5.20 -16.36 -15.67
CA THR A 220 -5.65 -15.44 -16.73
C THR A 220 -4.59 -14.47 -17.21
N MET A 221 -3.49 -14.32 -16.45
CA MET A 221 -2.49 -13.26 -16.58
C MET A 221 -3.08 -11.83 -16.55
N LYS A 222 -4.33 -11.67 -16.09
CA LYS A 222 -5.03 -10.39 -16.03
C LYS A 222 -4.80 -9.72 -14.67
N PHE A 223 -4.00 -8.67 -14.64
CA PHE A 223 -3.76 -7.84 -13.45
C PHE A 223 -4.74 -6.66 -13.31
N GLY A 224 -5.72 -6.53 -14.20
CA GLY A 224 -6.60 -5.36 -14.25
C GLY A 224 -7.42 -5.09 -12.98
N GLY A 225 -7.68 -6.11 -12.17
CA GLY A 225 -8.32 -5.94 -10.86
C GLY A 225 -7.39 -5.29 -9.83
N PHE A 226 -6.07 -5.56 -9.88
CA PHE A 226 -5.08 -4.82 -9.08
C PHE A 226 -5.03 -3.36 -9.50
N THR A 227 -5.03 -3.06 -10.80
CA THR A 227 -5.09 -1.66 -11.27
C THR A 227 -6.30 -0.93 -10.70
N GLN A 228 -7.47 -1.56 -10.71
CA GLN A 228 -8.71 -0.96 -10.19
C GLN A 228 -8.63 -0.72 -8.67
N LEU A 229 -8.15 -1.71 -7.91
CA LEU A 229 -7.96 -1.56 -6.47
C LEU A 229 -6.97 -0.43 -6.15
N PHE A 230 -5.80 -0.43 -6.79
CA PHE A 230 -4.78 0.60 -6.56
C PHE A 230 -5.26 1.98 -7.00
N ALA A 231 -6.11 2.09 -8.02
CA ALA A 231 -6.68 3.36 -8.46
C ALA A 231 -7.61 3.95 -7.40
N LEU A 232 -8.41 3.12 -6.74
CA LEU A 232 -9.28 3.56 -5.64
C LEU A 232 -8.45 3.98 -4.42
N LEU A 233 -7.45 3.17 -4.04
CA LEU A 233 -6.60 3.49 -2.89
C LEU A 233 -5.75 4.73 -3.12
N LEU A 234 -5.30 4.96 -4.36
CA LEU A 234 -4.54 6.15 -4.74
C LEU A 234 -5.41 7.42 -4.69
N GLN A 235 -6.62 7.37 -5.21
CA GLN A 235 -7.58 8.48 -5.08
C GLN A 235 -7.89 8.75 -3.60
N GLU A 236 -8.03 7.70 -2.78
CA GLU A 236 -8.25 7.84 -1.33
C GLU A 236 -7.06 8.55 -0.65
N ALA A 237 -5.83 8.15 -0.97
CA ALA A 237 -4.60 8.74 -0.43
C ALA A 237 -4.44 10.22 -0.83
N LEU A 238 -4.79 10.56 -2.07
CA LEU A 238 -4.80 11.94 -2.57
C LEU A 238 -5.90 12.77 -1.90
N HIS A 239 -7.13 12.26 -1.82
CA HIS A 239 -8.23 12.93 -1.11
C HIS A 239 -7.88 13.21 0.34
N LYS A 240 -7.26 12.26 1.04
CA LYS A 240 -6.81 12.44 2.42
C LYS A 240 -5.84 13.60 2.56
N ARG A 241 -4.75 13.59 1.78
CA ARG A 241 -3.72 14.63 1.83
C ARG A 241 -4.25 16.00 1.44
N ILE A 242 -4.99 16.09 0.33
CA ILE A 242 -5.64 17.32 -0.10
C ILE A 242 -6.55 17.86 1.00
N THR A 243 -7.40 17.01 1.59
CA THR A 243 -8.34 17.43 2.63
C THR A 243 -7.60 17.89 3.88
N LEU A 244 -6.56 17.18 4.33
CA LEU A 244 -5.78 17.60 5.51
C LEU A 244 -5.02 18.92 5.29
N LEU A 245 -4.71 19.28 4.04
CA LEU A 245 -4.10 20.57 3.71
C LEU A 245 -5.12 21.71 3.57
N THR A 246 -6.35 21.42 3.13
CA THR A 246 -7.30 22.49 2.76
C THR A 246 -8.50 22.63 3.67
N ALA A 247 -8.92 21.57 4.36
CA ALA A 247 -10.11 21.60 5.18
C ALA A 247 -9.84 22.25 6.53
N LYS A 248 -10.76 23.09 6.97
CA LYS A 248 -10.74 23.65 8.33
C LYS A 248 -10.90 22.56 9.39
N LYS A 249 -11.72 21.54 9.10
CA LYS A 249 -12.00 20.44 10.01
C LYS A 249 -12.44 19.20 9.25
N THR A 250 -11.90 18.05 9.66
CA THR A 250 -12.35 16.74 9.18
C THR A 250 -13.28 16.10 10.19
N VAL A 251 -14.38 15.50 9.73
CA VAL A 251 -15.39 14.83 10.57
C VAL A 251 -15.67 13.41 10.08
N PRO A 252 -16.19 12.51 10.93
CA PRO A 252 -16.65 11.20 10.48
C PRO A 252 -17.70 11.34 9.37
N LEU A 253 -17.56 10.56 8.30
CA LEU A 253 -18.47 10.60 7.16
C LEU A 253 -19.93 10.31 7.56
N SER A 254 -20.14 9.46 8.56
CA SER A 254 -21.46 9.17 9.12
C SER A 254 -22.10 10.39 9.79
N LEU A 255 -21.31 11.20 10.49
CA LEU A 255 -21.76 12.44 11.14
C LEU A 255 -22.14 13.48 10.07
N TRP A 256 -21.24 13.72 9.11
CA TRP A 256 -21.48 14.63 8.00
C TRP A 256 -22.73 14.22 7.19
N ALA A 257 -22.92 12.93 6.93
CA ALA A 257 -24.09 12.43 6.22
C ALA A 257 -25.39 12.66 6.97
N SER A 258 -25.39 12.46 8.30
CA SER A 258 -26.55 12.74 9.15
C SER A 258 -26.92 14.23 9.12
N GLN A 259 -25.93 15.12 9.21
CA GLN A 259 -26.15 16.58 9.17
C GLN A 259 -26.68 17.07 7.83
N ASN A 260 -26.32 16.38 6.74
CA ASN A 260 -26.77 16.71 5.38
C ASN A 260 -28.02 15.91 4.92
N GLY A 261 -28.63 15.11 5.81
CA GLY A 261 -29.82 14.32 5.48
C GLY A 261 -29.59 13.22 4.43
N ILE A 262 -28.37 12.70 4.31
CA ILE A 262 -28.00 11.67 3.32
C ILE A 262 -27.91 10.30 4.00
N LYS A 263 -28.46 9.27 3.36
CA LYS A 263 -28.42 7.89 3.87
C LYS A 263 -26.97 7.38 4.02
N PRO A 264 -26.58 6.76 5.15
CA PRO A 264 -25.23 6.23 5.37
C PRO A 264 -24.71 5.29 4.28
N ASN A 265 -25.55 4.40 3.75
CA ASN A 265 -25.15 3.47 2.69
C ASN A 265 -24.81 4.19 1.37
N VAL A 266 -25.48 5.32 1.07
CA VAL A 266 -25.22 6.10 -0.15
C VAL A 266 -23.84 6.75 -0.07
N VAL A 267 -23.53 7.42 1.05
CA VAL A 267 -22.22 8.05 1.24
C VAL A 267 -21.09 7.02 1.33
N ALA A 268 -21.33 5.87 1.98
CA ALA A 268 -20.35 4.80 2.07
C ALA A 268 -20.02 4.21 0.69
N ASN A 269 -21.03 4.02 -0.17
CA ASN A 269 -20.83 3.57 -1.55
C ASN A 269 -20.08 4.62 -2.38
N LYS A 270 -20.40 5.91 -2.21
CA LYS A 270 -19.70 7.00 -2.90
C LYS A 270 -18.23 7.11 -2.46
N ALA A 271 -17.96 6.93 -1.16
CA ALA A 271 -16.62 6.91 -0.59
C ALA A 271 -15.80 5.72 -1.12
N LYS A 272 -16.36 4.50 -1.07
CA LYS A 272 -15.69 3.31 -1.64
C LYS A 272 -15.36 3.44 -3.12
N ARG A 273 -16.23 4.11 -3.89
CA ARG A 273 -16.02 4.37 -5.33
C ARG A 273 -15.16 5.61 -5.61
N GLN A 274 -14.69 6.29 -4.57
CA GLN A 274 -13.91 7.53 -4.69
C GLN A 274 -14.59 8.58 -5.58
N THR A 275 -15.91 8.74 -5.39
CA THR A 275 -16.73 9.75 -6.09
C THR A 275 -17.03 10.98 -5.23
N ILE A 276 -16.52 10.99 -4.00
CA ILE A 276 -16.50 12.11 -3.05
C ILE A 276 -15.12 12.11 -2.37
N PRO A 277 -14.64 13.23 -1.81
CA PRO A 277 -13.32 13.35 -1.20
C PRO A 277 -13.28 12.73 0.21
N ALA A 278 -13.78 11.50 0.33
CA ALA A 278 -13.78 10.75 1.58
C ALA A 278 -12.60 9.77 1.62
N PHE A 279 -12.03 9.61 2.81
CA PHE A 279 -10.84 8.80 3.03
C PHE A 279 -10.89 8.11 4.39
N ARG A 280 -10.12 7.05 4.58
CA ARG A 280 -10.00 6.39 5.88
C ARG A 280 -8.89 7.02 6.73
N MET A 281 -9.17 7.12 8.02
CA MET A 281 -8.19 7.43 9.05
C MET A 281 -8.52 6.54 10.26
N ARG A 282 -7.56 5.70 10.67
CA ARG A 282 -7.77 4.69 11.72
C ARG A 282 -9.00 3.81 11.41
N GLU A 283 -9.08 3.31 10.18
CA GLU A 283 -10.18 2.50 9.63
C GLU A 283 -11.58 3.19 9.59
N LYS A 284 -11.71 4.46 9.94
CA LYS A 284 -12.98 5.22 9.89
C LYS A 284 -13.02 6.13 8.67
N TRP A 285 -14.14 6.15 7.97
CA TRP A 285 -14.36 7.11 6.88
C TRP A 285 -14.50 8.53 7.42
N MET A 286 -13.72 9.44 6.87
CA MET A 286 -13.66 10.86 7.18
C MET A 286 -13.94 11.68 5.93
N ILE A 287 -14.35 12.93 6.12
CA ILE A 287 -14.57 13.92 5.06
C ILE A 287 -14.36 15.32 5.61
N ASP A 288 -14.12 16.30 4.73
CA ASP A 288 -14.22 17.72 5.05
C ASP A 288 -15.63 18.06 5.57
N GLU A 289 -15.71 18.71 6.73
CA GLU A 289 -16.98 19.17 7.33
C GLU A 289 -17.76 20.09 6.39
N GLU A 290 -17.04 20.89 5.59
CA GLU A 290 -17.62 21.88 4.67
C GLU A 290 -17.82 21.33 3.25
N TYR A 291 -17.62 20.01 3.02
CA TYR A 291 -17.83 19.42 1.71
C TYR A 291 -19.27 19.62 1.22
N ILE A 292 -19.40 20.25 0.05
CA ILE A 292 -20.69 20.50 -0.59
C ILE A 292 -21.10 19.28 -1.43
N TRP A 293 -22.23 18.68 -1.07
CA TRP A 293 -22.78 17.55 -1.82
C TRP A 293 -23.32 18.00 -3.18
N ALA A 294 -22.58 17.70 -4.25
CA ALA A 294 -23.12 17.78 -5.59
C ALA A 294 -24.18 16.69 -5.79
N LYS A 295 -25.45 17.10 -5.94
CA LYS A 295 -26.52 16.24 -6.45
C LYS A 295 -26.22 15.99 -7.93
N VAL A 296 -25.59 14.86 -8.22
CA VAL A 296 -25.53 14.27 -9.56
C VAL A 296 -26.85 13.54 -9.80
#